data_AF-A0A2G9TJR7-F1
#
_entry.id   AF-A0A2G9TJR7-F1
#
_cell.length_a   1.000
_cell.length_b   1.000
_cell.length_c   1.000
_cell.angle_alpha   90.00
_cell.angle_beta   90.00
_cell.angle_gamma   90.00
#
_symmetry.space_group_name_H-M   'P 1'
#
loop_
_entity.id
_entity.type
_entity.pdbx_description
1 polymer ?
#
loop_
_entity_poly.entity_id
_entity_poly.type
_entity_poly.pdbx_seq_one_letter_code
_entity_poly.pdbx_strand_id
1 'polypeptide(L)'
;MALMMAYSPLLDDYDLSSLSMIACGAAPLGKAIVNRLLERLPGVLLRQGYGMTELSVASHIASLDTPEGSVGKLMPGTKMKVIAEDGRLCGAYESGEMWISGPQVMMGYWRKPEQTKETYDNEGFMRTGDIVYYDKDGFTFICDRQKELIKVNGKQVSPSEIEAVLLSIPGIVDCCVIGIPDEKYGEVPVKDWHHTSGCEEECNSSMKFLEHLLVNYFEEN
;
A
#
# COMPACT_ATOMS: atom_id res chain seq x y z
N MET A 1 -8.13 -11.62 -5.53
CA MET A 1 -8.16 -12.33 -6.84
C MET A 1 -6.75 -12.64 -7.35
N ALA A 2 -5.87 -11.66 -7.51
CA ALA A 2 -4.48 -11.89 -7.97
C ALA A 2 -3.69 -12.88 -7.08
N LEU A 3 -3.83 -12.79 -5.75
CA LEU A 3 -3.28 -13.79 -4.82
C LEU A 3 -3.78 -15.21 -5.14
N MET A 4 -5.09 -15.40 -5.25
CA MET A 4 -5.68 -16.71 -5.58
C MET A 4 -5.19 -17.22 -6.94
N MET A 5 -5.08 -16.34 -7.94
CA MET A 5 -4.51 -16.69 -9.23
C MET A 5 -3.06 -17.18 -9.06
N ALA A 6 -2.20 -16.42 -8.38
CA ALA A 6 -0.80 -16.78 -8.21
C ALA A 6 -0.59 -18.21 -7.68
N TYR A 7 -1.48 -18.70 -6.81
CA TYR A 7 -1.39 -20.02 -6.19
C TYR A 7 -2.35 -21.09 -6.75
N SER A 8 -3.29 -20.74 -7.63
CA SER A 8 -4.27 -21.70 -8.14
C SER A 8 -3.64 -22.68 -9.15
N PRO A 9 -3.85 -24.00 -9.02
CA PRO A 9 -3.40 -24.98 -10.02
C PRO A 9 -4.15 -24.84 -11.35
N LEU A 10 -5.35 -24.23 -11.34
CA LEU A 10 -6.16 -24.04 -12.55
C LEU A 10 -5.45 -23.21 -13.63
N LEU A 11 -4.48 -22.38 -13.25
CA LEU A 11 -3.69 -21.61 -14.21
C LEU A 11 -2.82 -22.49 -15.11
N ASP A 12 -2.51 -23.72 -14.68
CA ASP A 12 -1.70 -24.67 -15.44
C ASP A 12 -2.56 -25.56 -16.37
N ASP A 13 -3.88 -25.62 -16.13
CA ASP A 13 -4.82 -26.50 -16.83
C ASP A 13 -5.52 -25.81 -18.04
N TYR A 14 -5.39 -24.50 -18.19
CA TYR A 14 -6.10 -23.71 -19.21
C TYR A 14 -5.14 -22.87 -20.06
N ASP A 15 -5.46 -22.72 -21.35
CA ASP A 15 -4.76 -21.78 -22.23
C ASP A 15 -5.21 -20.34 -21.91
N LEU A 16 -4.28 -19.55 -21.36
CA LEU A 16 -4.48 -18.15 -21.00
C LEU A 16 -3.67 -17.20 -21.90
N SER A 17 -3.22 -17.65 -23.07
CA SER A 17 -2.44 -16.85 -24.03
C SER A 17 -3.16 -15.59 -24.54
N SER A 18 -4.48 -15.54 -24.43
CA SER A 18 -5.29 -14.35 -24.76
C SER A 18 -5.29 -13.27 -23.67
N LEU A 19 -4.89 -13.60 -22.44
CA LEU A 19 -4.80 -12.66 -21.34
C LEU A 19 -3.60 -11.74 -21.56
N SER A 20 -3.85 -10.43 -21.69
CA SER A 20 -2.80 -9.43 -21.96
C SER A 20 -2.55 -8.49 -20.79
N MET A 21 -3.51 -8.34 -19.88
CA MET A 21 -3.41 -7.41 -18.75
C MET A 21 -4.18 -7.93 -17.54
N ILE A 22 -3.58 -7.77 -16.36
CA ILE A 22 -4.24 -7.92 -15.07
C ILE A 22 -4.16 -6.57 -14.36
N ALA A 23 -5.31 -5.95 -14.13
CA ALA A 23 -5.43 -4.75 -13.32
C ALA A 23 -5.81 -5.13 -11.89
N CYS A 24 -5.07 -4.62 -10.92
CA CYS A 24 -5.30 -4.80 -9.49
C CYS A 24 -5.47 -3.45 -8.81
N GLY A 25 -6.17 -3.44 -7.69
CA GLY A 25 -6.36 -2.28 -6.84
C GLY A 25 -6.87 -2.72 -5.47
N ALA A 26 -7.36 -1.77 -4.68
CA ALA A 26 -7.84 -1.93 -3.31
C ALA A 26 -6.78 -2.27 -2.25
N ALA A 27 -5.77 -3.08 -2.56
CA ALA A 27 -4.64 -3.36 -1.67
C ALA A 27 -3.33 -3.48 -2.46
N PRO A 28 -2.18 -3.14 -1.85
CA PRO A 28 -0.87 -3.37 -2.45
C PRO A 28 -0.67 -4.86 -2.75
N LEU A 29 -0.13 -5.16 -3.93
CA LEU A 29 0.38 -6.49 -4.24
C LEU A 29 1.80 -6.64 -3.75
N GLY A 30 2.02 -7.59 -2.84
CA GLY A 30 3.36 -7.98 -2.41
C GLY A 30 4.22 -8.47 -3.60
N LYS A 31 5.51 -8.11 -3.58
CA LYS A 31 6.47 -8.42 -4.66
C LYS A 31 6.54 -9.92 -5.00
N ALA A 32 6.42 -10.79 -3.99
CA ALA A 32 6.40 -12.23 -4.20
C ALA A 32 5.21 -12.69 -5.08
N ILE A 33 4.03 -12.11 -4.88
CA ILE A 33 2.83 -12.41 -5.67
C ILE A 33 3.01 -11.88 -7.10
N VAL A 34 3.54 -10.66 -7.25
CA VAL A 34 3.85 -10.05 -8.54
C VAL A 34 4.79 -10.96 -9.35
N ASN A 35 5.93 -11.33 -8.76
CA ASN A 35 6.92 -12.20 -9.41
C ASN A 35 6.32 -13.54 -9.82
N ARG A 36 5.59 -14.18 -8.90
CA ARG A 36 4.95 -15.48 -9.17
C ARG A 36 3.94 -15.40 -10.31
N LEU A 37 3.14 -14.33 -10.38
CA LEU A 37 2.21 -14.13 -11.48
C LEU A 37 2.93 -13.92 -12.81
N LEU A 38 3.99 -13.11 -12.84
CA LEU A 38 4.77 -12.86 -14.06
C LEU A 38 5.53 -14.09 -14.54
N GLU A 39 5.99 -14.95 -13.63
CA GLU A 39 6.60 -16.25 -13.97
C GLU A 39 5.60 -17.22 -14.60
N ARG A 40 4.37 -17.28 -14.07
CA ARG A 40 3.31 -18.17 -14.57
C ARG A 40 2.59 -17.64 -15.81
N LEU A 41 2.55 -16.33 -15.99
CA LEU A 41 1.88 -15.64 -17.09
C LEU A 41 2.87 -14.72 -17.83
N PRO A 42 3.87 -15.29 -18.53
CA PRO A 42 4.87 -14.51 -19.23
C PRO A 42 4.21 -13.63 -20.30
N GLY A 43 4.48 -12.32 -20.26
CA GLY A 43 3.96 -11.34 -21.21
C GLY A 43 2.67 -10.62 -20.77
N VAL A 44 2.04 -11.03 -19.66
CA VAL A 44 0.92 -10.28 -19.08
C VAL A 44 1.41 -8.98 -18.44
N LEU A 45 0.70 -7.89 -18.71
CA LEU A 45 0.91 -6.62 -18.03
C LEU A 45 0.18 -6.62 -16.68
N LEU A 46 0.92 -6.77 -15.59
CA LEU A 46 0.39 -6.56 -14.24
C LEU A 46 0.42 -5.08 -13.89
N ARG A 47 -0.73 -4.50 -13.53
CA ARG A 47 -0.89 -3.06 -13.29
C ARG A 47 -1.68 -2.81 -12.03
N GLN A 48 -1.21 -1.87 -11.20
CA GLN A 48 -1.89 -1.45 -9.99
C GLN A 48 -2.51 -0.06 -10.20
N GLY A 49 -3.75 0.13 -9.76
CA GLY A 49 -4.41 1.42 -9.72
C GLY A 49 -4.79 1.77 -8.28
N TYR A 50 -5.07 3.04 -8.05
CA TYR A 50 -5.53 3.51 -6.75
C TYR A 50 -6.89 4.21 -6.85
N GLY A 51 -7.71 3.91 -5.85
CA GLY A 51 -8.92 4.66 -5.55
C GLY A 51 -9.61 4.15 -4.30
N MET A 52 -10.71 4.81 -3.98
CA MET A 52 -11.56 4.54 -2.82
C MET A 52 -13.00 4.90 -3.18
N THR A 53 -13.95 4.56 -2.30
CA THR A 53 -15.39 4.81 -2.52
C THR A 53 -15.67 6.29 -2.79
N GLU A 54 -15.02 7.16 -2.03
CA GLU A 54 -15.14 8.61 -2.08
C GLU A 54 -14.56 9.22 -3.37
N LEU A 55 -13.88 8.42 -4.20
CA LEU A 55 -13.30 8.83 -5.49
C LEU A 55 -14.04 8.24 -6.69
N SER A 56 -15.25 7.72 -6.49
CA SER A 56 -16.02 7.07 -7.56
C SER A 56 -15.19 6.03 -8.30
N VAL A 57 -14.58 5.12 -7.52
CA VAL A 57 -13.71 4.00 -7.93
C VAL A 57 -12.22 4.34 -8.01
N ALA A 58 -11.81 5.37 -8.75
CA ALA A 58 -10.39 5.54 -9.09
C ALA A 58 -9.95 7.00 -9.21
N SER A 59 -8.71 7.26 -8.83
CA SER A 59 -8.03 8.52 -9.14
C SER A 59 -6.68 8.36 -9.80
N HIS A 60 -6.05 7.19 -9.68
CA HIS A 60 -4.83 6.85 -10.39
C HIS A 60 -5.03 5.59 -11.21
N ILE A 61 -4.49 5.61 -12.42
CA ILE A 61 -4.51 4.47 -13.33
C ILE A 61 -3.09 4.28 -13.85
N ALA A 62 -2.59 3.05 -13.76
CA ALA A 62 -1.32 2.69 -14.35
C ALA A 62 -1.40 2.60 -15.88
N SER A 63 -0.39 3.16 -16.53
CA SER A 63 -0.10 3.14 -17.95
C SER A 63 0.99 2.12 -18.30
N LEU A 64 1.36 2.02 -19.58
CA LEU A 64 2.40 1.09 -20.04
C LEU A 64 3.77 1.40 -19.41
N ASP A 65 4.08 2.68 -19.24
CA ASP A 65 5.31 3.23 -18.67
C ASP A 65 5.29 3.36 -17.14
N THR A 66 4.25 2.87 -16.46
CA THR A 66 4.19 2.93 -15.00
C THR A 66 5.28 2.07 -14.35
N PRO A 67 6.14 2.65 -13.48
CA PRO A 67 7.15 1.90 -12.74
C PRO A 67 6.53 0.83 -11.84
N GLU A 68 7.30 -0.23 -11.55
CA GLU A 68 6.89 -1.24 -10.57
C GLU A 68 6.62 -0.59 -9.20
N GLY A 69 5.55 -1.01 -8.54
CA GLY A 69 5.12 -0.46 -7.24
C GLY A 69 4.32 0.84 -7.31
N SER A 70 4.31 1.54 -8.45
CA SER A 70 3.46 2.71 -8.61
C SER A 70 2.00 2.34 -8.91
N VAL A 71 1.07 3.16 -8.42
CA VAL A 71 -0.35 3.11 -8.78
C VAL A 71 -0.70 3.93 -10.04
N GLY A 72 0.33 4.43 -10.73
CA GLY A 72 0.20 5.24 -11.93
C GLY A 72 0.15 6.73 -11.65
N LYS A 73 -0.31 7.48 -12.66
CA LYS A 73 -0.50 8.93 -12.58
C LYS A 73 -1.97 9.25 -12.35
N LEU A 74 -2.23 10.51 -11.98
CA LEU A 74 -3.58 11.04 -11.84
C LEU A 74 -4.40 10.91 -13.13
N MET A 75 -5.67 10.56 -12.97
CA MET A 75 -6.66 10.62 -14.05
C MET A 75 -6.85 12.07 -14.53
N PRO A 76 -7.19 12.28 -15.82
CA PRO A 76 -7.43 13.61 -16.36
C PRO A 76 -8.44 14.43 -15.54
N GLY A 77 -8.15 15.72 -15.34
CA GLY A 77 -8.99 16.61 -14.55
C GLY A 77 -8.87 16.44 -13.02
N THR A 78 -7.99 15.54 -12.56
CA THR A 78 -7.69 15.36 -11.14
C THR A 78 -6.46 16.18 -10.74
N LYS A 79 -6.48 16.73 -9.54
CA LYS A 79 -5.38 17.40 -8.87
C LYS A 79 -5.06 16.68 -7.58
N MET A 80 -3.79 16.66 -7.22
CA MET A 80 -3.31 16.10 -5.97
C MET A 80 -2.37 17.10 -5.30
N LYS A 81 -2.39 17.12 -3.97
CA LYS A 81 -1.31 17.64 -3.15
C LYS A 81 -0.96 16.61 -2.08
N VAL A 82 0.30 16.58 -1.68
CA VAL A 82 0.81 15.70 -0.63
C VAL A 82 1.22 16.58 0.54
N ILE A 83 0.63 16.35 1.71
CA ILE A 83 0.79 17.22 2.89
C ILE A 83 1.50 16.45 4.00
N ALA A 84 2.64 16.94 4.45
CA ALA A 84 3.38 16.39 5.58
C ALA A 84 2.59 16.57 6.89
N GLU A 85 2.99 15.85 7.94
CA GLU A 85 2.36 15.93 9.27
C GLU A 85 2.41 17.35 9.87
N ASP A 86 3.45 18.13 9.57
CA ASP A 86 3.59 19.53 9.97
C ASP A 86 2.73 20.51 9.14
N GLY A 87 1.95 20.01 8.17
CA GLY A 87 1.10 20.79 7.28
C GLY A 87 1.80 21.37 6.06
N ARG A 88 3.10 21.11 5.87
CA ARG A 88 3.85 21.56 4.69
C ARG A 88 3.48 20.77 3.44
N LEU A 89 3.53 21.43 2.29
CA LEU A 89 3.44 20.78 0.98
C LEU A 89 4.72 19.97 0.69
N CYS A 90 4.56 18.68 0.38
CA CYS A 90 5.63 17.77 0.00
C CYS A 90 6.00 17.91 -1.48
N GLY A 91 7.31 17.95 -1.74
CA GLY A 91 7.90 17.80 -3.07
C GLY A 91 7.99 16.33 -3.52
N ALA A 92 8.61 16.11 -4.69
CA ALA A 92 8.87 14.76 -5.18
C ALA A 92 9.74 13.97 -4.18
N TYR A 93 9.38 12.70 -3.97
CA TYR A 93 9.97 11.75 -3.02
C TYR A 93 9.81 12.11 -1.54
N GLU A 94 9.04 13.14 -1.20
CA GLU A 94 8.64 13.40 0.18
C GLU A 94 7.28 12.76 0.47
N SER A 95 7.20 11.98 1.55
CA SER A 95 5.97 11.30 1.96
C SER A 95 5.04 12.24 2.73
N GLY A 96 3.73 12.09 2.52
CA GLY A 96 2.70 12.81 3.27
C GLY A 96 1.30 12.32 2.93
N GLU A 97 0.29 12.90 3.57
CA GLU A 97 -1.11 12.57 3.29
C GLU A 97 -1.51 13.06 1.90
N MET A 98 -2.07 12.15 1.10
CA MET A 98 -2.62 12.47 -0.21
C MET A 98 -3.94 13.21 -0.07
N TRP A 99 -4.01 14.41 -0.62
CA TRP A 99 -5.23 15.20 -0.70
C TRP A 99 -5.58 15.40 -2.17
N ILE A 100 -6.85 15.22 -2.52
CA ILE A 100 -7.24 15.06 -3.92
C ILE A 100 -8.49 15.86 -4.28
N SER A 101 -8.51 16.41 -5.49
CA SER A 101 -9.63 17.20 -6.01
C SER A 101 -9.87 16.83 -7.47
N GLY A 102 -11.12 16.74 -7.90
CA GLY A 102 -11.47 16.35 -9.26
C GLY A 102 -12.95 16.00 -9.43
N PRO A 103 -13.39 15.76 -10.68
CA PRO A 103 -14.79 15.48 -10.99
C PRO A 103 -15.32 14.16 -10.42
N GLN A 104 -14.43 13.23 -10.07
CA GLN A 104 -14.75 11.92 -9.52
C GLN A 104 -14.92 11.92 -8.00
N VAL A 105 -14.47 12.98 -7.32
CA VAL A 105 -14.55 13.07 -5.86
C VAL A 105 -16.01 13.23 -5.46
N MET A 106 -16.43 12.50 -4.42
CA MET A 106 -17.82 12.47 -3.95
C MET A 106 -18.35 13.86 -3.60
N MET A 107 -19.66 14.07 -3.70
CA MET A 107 -20.28 15.30 -3.20
C MET A 107 -20.23 15.42 -1.66
N GLY A 108 -20.11 14.28 -0.96
CA GLY A 108 -20.08 14.21 0.50
C GLY A 108 -20.85 13.02 1.04
N TYR A 109 -20.84 12.89 2.37
CA TYR A 109 -21.54 11.84 3.08
C TYR A 109 -23.03 12.17 3.24
N TRP A 110 -23.90 11.21 2.89
CA TRP A 110 -25.35 11.38 2.96
C TRP A 110 -25.82 11.75 4.37
N ARG A 111 -26.52 12.88 4.50
CA ARG A 111 -27.04 13.43 5.77
C ARG A 111 -25.95 13.68 6.84
N LYS A 112 -24.70 13.92 6.44
CA LYS A 112 -23.61 14.26 7.35
C LYS A 112 -22.78 15.46 6.82
N PRO A 113 -23.37 16.67 6.80
CA PRO A 113 -22.70 17.85 6.25
C PRO A 113 -21.47 18.27 7.05
N GLU A 114 -21.45 18.08 8.38
CA GLU A 114 -20.30 18.39 9.22
C GLU A 114 -19.11 17.47 8.90
N GLN A 115 -19.33 16.15 8.84
CA GLN A 115 -18.29 15.19 8.46
C GLN A 115 -17.80 15.42 7.03
N THR A 116 -18.70 15.79 6.13
CA THR A 116 -18.33 16.18 4.76
C THR A 116 -17.38 17.37 4.81
N LYS A 117 -17.75 18.45 5.52
CA LYS A 117 -16.94 19.65 5.63
C LYS A 117 -15.56 19.39 6.24
N GLU A 118 -15.46 18.50 7.23
CA GLU A 118 -14.18 18.13 7.86
C GLU A 118 -13.24 17.33 6.93
N THR A 119 -13.80 16.66 5.91
CA THR A 119 -13.03 15.87 4.95
C THR A 119 -12.37 16.75 3.88
N TYR A 120 -12.88 17.96 3.66
CA TYR A 120 -12.37 18.90 2.68
C TYR A 120 -11.62 20.05 3.33
N ASP A 121 -10.58 20.53 2.65
CA ASP A 121 -10.00 21.82 2.97
C ASP A 121 -10.76 22.99 2.33
N ASN A 122 -10.27 24.21 2.58
CA ASN A 122 -10.86 25.42 2.04
C ASN A 122 -10.68 25.58 0.52
N GLU A 123 -9.84 24.77 -0.12
CA GLU A 123 -9.54 24.79 -1.55
C GLU A 123 -10.29 23.69 -2.33
N GLY A 124 -11.07 22.85 -1.63
CA GLY A 124 -11.83 21.76 -2.24
C GLY A 124 -11.02 20.50 -2.51
N PHE A 125 -9.94 20.26 -1.76
CA PHE A 125 -9.23 18.99 -1.74
C PHE A 125 -9.75 18.11 -0.61
N MET A 126 -10.13 16.88 -0.95
CA MET A 126 -10.54 15.84 -0.03
C MET A 126 -9.31 15.15 0.57
N ARG A 127 -9.29 14.99 1.89
CA ARG A 127 -8.30 14.24 2.63
C ARG A 127 -8.58 12.74 2.48
N THR A 128 -7.63 11.98 1.92
CA THR A 128 -7.81 10.53 1.70
C THR A 128 -7.49 9.72 2.95
N GLY A 129 -6.63 10.23 3.83
CA GLY A 129 -6.04 9.47 4.92
C GLY A 129 -4.98 8.46 4.47
N ASP A 130 -4.63 8.39 3.18
CA ASP A 130 -3.56 7.55 2.66
C ASP A 130 -2.25 8.35 2.54
N ILE A 131 -1.14 7.75 2.97
CA ILE A 131 0.20 8.32 2.89
C ILE A 131 0.86 7.88 1.59
N VAL A 132 1.35 8.84 0.84
CA VAL A 132 1.97 8.61 -0.47
C VAL A 132 3.22 9.46 -0.63
N TYR A 133 4.06 9.08 -1.59
CA TYR A 133 4.98 10.01 -2.25
C TYR A 133 4.79 9.90 -3.77
N TYR A 134 5.36 10.85 -4.50
CA TYR A 134 5.37 10.83 -5.96
C TYR A 134 6.76 11.12 -6.49
N ASP A 135 7.10 10.59 -7.66
CA ASP A 135 8.39 10.85 -8.30
C ASP A 135 8.37 12.13 -9.16
N LYS A 136 9.52 12.46 -9.79
CA LYS A 136 9.64 13.64 -10.66
C LYS A 136 8.79 13.57 -11.93
N ASP A 137 8.39 12.37 -12.34
CA ASP A 137 7.55 12.13 -13.50
C ASP A 137 6.05 12.13 -13.15
N GLY A 138 5.72 12.25 -11.85
CA GLY A 138 4.36 12.30 -11.32
C GLY A 138 3.71 10.94 -11.11
N PHE A 139 4.50 9.86 -11.07
CA PHE A 139 4.01 8.55 -10.64
C PHE A 139 3.87 8.52 -9.13
N THR A 140 2.72 8.05 -8.64
CA THR A 140 2.40 8.00 -7.22
C THR A 140 2.67 6.61 -6.66
N PHE A 141 3.17 6.55 -5.43
CA PHE A 141 3.46 5.33 -4.68
C PHE A 141 2.75 5.40 -3.34
N ILE A 142 2.00 4.35 -3.00
CA ILE A 142 1.29 4.26 -1.73
C ILE A 142 2.26 3.70 -0.68
N CYS A 143 2.42 4.42 0.43
CA CYS A 143 3.22 3.95 1.56
C CYS A 143 2.35 3.17 2.53
N ASP A 144 1.27 3.79 3.02
CA ASP A 144 0.40 3.22 4.05
C ASP A 144 -0.86 4.10 4.24
N ARG A 145 -1.67 3.82 5.27
CA ARG A 145 -2.72 4.69 5.78
C ARG A 145 -2.31 5.43 7.03
N GLN A 146 -2.64 6.71 7.11
CA GLN A 146 -2.32 7.57 8.25
C GLN A 146 -2.83 7.02 9.59
N LYS A 147 -3.98 6.36 9.60
CA LYS A 147 -4.55 5.73 10.82
C LYS A 147 -3.96 4.36 11.12
N GLU A 148 -3.35 3.71 10.15
CA GLU A 148 -2.76 2.37 10.27
C GLU A 148 -1.26 2.46 10.59
N LEU A 149 -0.63 3.61 10.35
CA LEU A 149 0.74 3.90 10.77
C LEU A 149 0.94 3.72 12.28
N ILE A 150 1.94 2.92 12.62
CA ILE A 150 2.32 2.59 13.99
C ILE A 150 3.21 3.70 14.51
N LYS A 151 2.91 4.21 15.71
CA LYS A 151 3.63 5.33 16.32
C LYS A 151 4.66 4.86 17.35
N VAL A 152 5.84 4.54 16.86
CA VAL A 152 7.00 4.14 17.68
C VAL A 152 7.81 5.38 18.06
N ASN A 153 7.93 5.71 19.36
CA ASN A 153 8.71 6.87 19.83
C ASN A 153 8.31 8.19 19.15
N GLY A 154 7.03 8.34 18.79
CA GLY A 154 6.53 9.51 18.06
C GLY A 154 6.94 9.55 16.57
N LYS A 155 7.60 8.51 16.06
CA LYS A 155 7.89 8.32 14.63
C LYS A 155 6.84 7.41 14.00
N GLN A 156 6.50 7.68 12.75
CA GLN A 156 5.57 6.88 11.97
C GLN A 156 6.30 5.70 11.33
N VAL A 157 5.81 4.50 11.58
CA VAL A 157 6.30 3.24 11.00
C VAL A 157 5.17 2.64 10.17
N SER A 158 5.45 2.26 8.92
CA SER A 158 4.49 1.64 8.02
C SER A 158 4.37 0.14 8.29
N PRO A 159 3.20 -0.36 8.73
CA PRO A 159 2.89 -1.79 8.69
C PRO A 159 3.22 -2.43 7.34
N SER A 160 2.82 -1.79 6.24
CA SER A 160 2.99 -2.32 4.89
C SER A 160 4.46 -2.53 4.51
N GLU A 161 5.36 -1.65 4.98
CA GLU A 161 6.81 -1.81 4.81
C GLU A 161 7.33 -3.04 5.57
N ILE A 162 6.90 -3.24 6.81
CA ILE A 162 7.28 -4.41 7.62
C ILE A 162 6.72 -5.69 6.99
N GLU A 163 5.47 -5.67 6.53
CA GLU A 163 4.81 -6.78 5.83
C GLU A 163 5.54 -7.13 4.54
N ALA A 164 6.00 -6.14 3.76
CA ALA A 164 6.78 -6.39 2.55
C ALA A 164 8.10 -7.11 2.86
N VAL A 165 8.76 -6.77 3.97
CA VAL A 165 9.96 -7.49 4.43
C VAL A 165 9.61 -8.90 4.89
N LEU A 166 8.54 -9.08 5.67
CA LEU A 166 8.07 -10.39 6.13
C LEU A 166 7.73 -11.32 4.96
N LEU A 167 7.01 -10.82 3.95
CA LEU A 167 6.64 -11.56 2.73
C LEU A 167 7.84 -11.89 1.83
N SER A 168 9.03 -11.33 2.10
CA SER A 168 10.26 -11.74 1.42
C SER A 168 10.89 -13.00 1.99
N ILE A 169 10.47 -13.44 3.19
CA ILE A 169 10.99 -14.64 3.85
C ILE A 169 10.36 -15.89 3.24
N PRO A 170 11.19 -16.86 2.76
CA PRO A 170 10.67 -18.14 2.26
C PRO A 170 9.80 -18.85 3.30
N GLY A 171 8.58 -19.24 2.89
CA GLY A 171 7.64 -19.97 3.74
C GLY A 171 6.53 -19.12 4.36
N ILE A 172 6.65 -17.78 4.39
CA ILE A 172 5.56 -16.87 4.74
C ILE A 172 4.71 -16.60 3.50
N VAL A 173 3.41 -16.91 3.57
CA VAL A 173 2.48 -16.72 2.44
C VAL A 173 1.51 -15.56 2.65
N ASP A 174 1.31 -15.15 3.90
CA ASP A 174 0.49 -14.01 4.27
C ASP A 174 0.93 -13.49 5.64
N CYS A 175 0.81 -12.18 5.88
CA CYS A 175 1.11 -11.58 7.17
C CYS A 175 0.33 -10.28 7.38
N CYS A 176 0.12 -9.93 8.65
CA CYS A 176 -0.48 -8.68 9.08
C CYS A 176 0.36 -8.08 10.20
N VAL A 177 0.60 -6.78 10.14
CA VAL A 177 1.31 -6.01 11.17
C VAL A 177 0.37 -4.96 11.74
N ILE A 178 0.23 -4.93 13.07
CA ILE A 178 -0.57 -3.93 13.77
C ILE A 178 0.23 -3.27 14.89
N GLY A 179 -0.06 -2.00 15.17
CA GLY A 179 0.46 -1.33 16.36
C GLY A 179 -0.33 -1.75 17.59
N ILE A 180 0.36 -2.12 18.67
CA ILE A 180 -0.23 -2.26 20.00
C ILE A 180 0.34 -1.21 20.95
N PRO A 181 -0.45 -0.72 21.94
CA PRO A 181 0.06 0.20 22.94
C PRO A 181 1.25 -0.37 23.73
N ASP A 182 2.27 0.45 23.95
CA ASP A 182 3.45 0.15 24.75
C ASP A 182 3.80 1.33 25.68
N GLU A 183 4.10 1.03 26.94
CA GLU A 183 4.35 2.07 27.96
C GLU A 183 5.64 2.88 27.71
N LYS A 184 6.62 2.30 27.01
CA LYS A 184 7.93 2.93 26.77
C LYS A 184 7.99 3.64 25.43
N TYR A 185 7.38 3.06 24.39
CA TYR A 185 7.53 3.50 23.01
C TYR A 185 6.25 4.09 22.40
N GLY A 186 5.15 4.13 23.16
CA GLY A 186 3.83 4.57 22.69
C GLY A 186 3.11 3.42 21.99
N GLU A 187 3.64 2.96 20.86
CA GLU A 187 3.21 1.75 20.18
C GLU A 187 4.40 0.88 19.76
N VAL A 188 4.16 -0.42 19.61
CA VAL A 188 5.11 -1.37 19.00
C VAL A 188 4.38 -2.25 17.97
N PRO A 189 5.05 -2.63 16.86
CA PRO A 189 4.47 -3.53 15.88
C PRO A 189 4.38 -4.94 16.42
N VAL A 190 3.20 -5.53 16.35
CA VAL A 190 2.95 -6.97 16.53
C VAL A 190 2.54 -7.56 15.20
N LYS A 191 3.05 -8.75 14.93
CA LYS A 191 2.91 -9.45 13.66
C LYS A 191 2.16 -10.77 13.87
N ASP A 192 1.19 -11.05 13.01
CA ASP A 192 0.58 -12.36 12.85
C ASP A 192 0.80 -12.83 11.40
N TRP A 193 1.02 -14.12 11.18
CA TRP A 193 1.37 -14.63 9.85
C TRP A 193 0.92 -16.07 9.61
N HIS A 194 0.74 -16.38 8.33
CA HIS A 194 0.42 -17.72 7.85
C HIS A 194 1.59 -18.26 7.02
N HIS A 195 1.95 -19.52 7.27
CA HIS A 195 3.02 -20.24 6.58
C HIS A 195 2.50 -21.47 5.84
N THR A 196 3.26 -21.90 4.83
CA THR A 196 3.07 -23.23 4.23
C THR A 196 3.43 -24.33 5.21
N SER A 197 2.66 -25.41 5.22
CA SER A 197 2.90 -26.60 6.05
C SER A 197 4.33 -27.14 5.85
N GLY A 198 5.10 -27.26 6.93
CA GLY A 198 6.47 -27.81 6.92
C GLY A 198 7.62 -26.80 6.90
N CYS A 199 7.36 -25.48 6.92
CA CYS A 199 8.40 -24.42 6.94
C CYS A 199 8.58 -23.75 8.33
N GLU A 200 8.08 -24.34 9.42
CA GLU A 200 8.00 -23.69 10.73
C GLU A 200 9.36 -23.29 11.33
N GLU A 201 10.39 -24.14 11.19
CA GLU A 201 11.72 -23.85 11.74
C GLU A 201 12.48 -22.77 10.96
N GLU A 202 12.37 -22.74 9.64
CA GLU A 202 13.01 -21.73 8.76
C GLU A 202 12.36 -20.35 8.93
N CYS A 203 11.03 -20.29 9.06
CA CYS A 203 10.30 -19.06 9.39
C CYS A 203 10.73 -18.54 10.79
N ASN A 204 10.80 -19.40 11.80
CA ASN A 204 11.16 -18.99 13.16
C ASN A 204 12.61 -18.46 13.29
N SER A 205 13.56 -19.01 12.53
CA SER A 205 14.96 -18.54 12.55
C SER A 205 15.11 -17.17 11.87
N SER A 206 14.45 -16.97 10.73
CA SER A 206 14.44 -15.69 10.00
C SER A 206 13.74 -14.57 10.80
N MET A 207 12.84 -14.93 11.72
CA MET A 207 12.08 -13.98 12.53
C MET A 207 12.85 -13.38 13.70
N LYS A 208 13.81 -14.09 14.28
CA LYS A 208 14.74 -13.52 15.28
C LYS A 208 15.62 -12.43 14.68
N PHE A 209 15.94 -12.54 13.39
CA PHE A 209 16.67 -11.51 12.65
C PHE A 209 15.84 -10.24 12.47
N LEU A 210 14.53 -10.37 12.22
CA LEU A 210 13.60 -9.25 12.14
C LEU A 210 13.35 -8.55 13.50
N GLU A 211 13.29 -9.31 14.60
CA GLU A 211 13.25 -8.73 15.94
C GLU A 211 14.48 -7.86 16.19
N HIS A 212 15.68 -8.32 15.78
CA HIS A 212 16.89 -7.50 15.82
C HIS A 212 16.84 -6.27 14.91
N LEU A 213 16.25 -6.37 13.71
CA LEU A 213 16.12 -5.24 12.79
C LEU A 213 15.17 -4.16 13.33
N LEU A 214 14.07 -4.60 13.95
CA LEU A 214 13.11 -3.72 14.63
C LEU A 214 13.76 -3.11 15.88
N VAL A 215 14.49 -3.89 16.71
CA VAL A 215 15.31 -3.39 17.84
C VAL A 215 16.31 -2.32 17.40
N ASN A 216 16.97 -2.47 16.27
CA ASN A 216 17.86 -1.44 15.73
C ASN A 216 17.09 -0.19 15.28
N TYR A 217 15.87 -0.34 14.76
CA TYR A 217 14.94 0.79 14.53
C TYR A 217 14.54 1.52 15.83
N PHE A 218 14.54 0.81 16.98
CA PHE A 218 14.23 1.36 18.30
C PHE A 218 15.47 1.95 19.03
N GLU A 219 16.69 1.48 18.74
CA GLU A 219 17.92 1.83 19.49
C GLU A 219 18.92 2.72 18.72
N GLU A 220 18.90 2.71 17.39
CA GLU A 220 19.75 3.60 16.57
C GLU A 220 18.86 4.66 15.88
N ASN A 221 19.05 5.94 16.26
CA ASN A 221 18.44 7.21 15.79
C ASN A 221 17.44 7.85 16.77
#